data_AF-A0A8H5GS80-F1
#
_entry.id   AF-A0A8H5GS80-F1
#
_cell.length_a   1.000
_cell.length_b   1.000
_cell.length_c   1.000
_cell.angle_alpha   90.00
_cell.angle_beta   90.00
_cell.angle_gamma   90.00
#
_symmetry.space_group_name_H-M   'P 1'
#
loop_
_entity.id
_entity.type
_entity.pdbx_description
1 polymer ?
#
loop_
_entity_poly.entity_id
_entity_poly.type
_entity_poly.pdbx_seq_one_letter_code
_entity_poly.pdbx_strand_id
1 'polypeptide(L)'
;MIYERCRALNIPHRKTGKLVVATDAQKSYIEKLHEKSLRLSWPPHAQPSNPDITVLPTELISGDEARRLEPDLSQDISAALWCPETGILDSHTFMESLEKDIMDSEGGELAYETRVVRVDPYRGEGNSVDIPEEEQGWVVQTLTGDANETDAFLVRNFFNASGLSGPFILNSLLPPEQQIPIYYARGSYASYKGPGIGGVSHLIYPCPYTGPNAHAFESLGTHLTVDLNGKVRFGPDLEWISPPSELDASSEGAIDFWTRHLVPSDSRLVEMHQAATRYLPQVQLEGMQPDYVGIRPKLIPPGGGFQDFVFRVDYSSTEKRKGPMVSLLGIESPGLTSSLAIAEYIVEDLLGP
;
A
#
# COMPACT_ATOMS: atom_id res chain seq x y z
N MET A 1 -1.31 -0.19 -17.78
CA MET A 1 -0.14 0.29 -17.03
C MET A 1 0.69 -0.82 -16.38
N ILE A 2 0.45 -1.25 -15.13
CA ILE A 2 1.41 -2.13 -14.41
C ILE A 2 1.69 -3.45 -15.14
N TYR A 3 0.65 -4.12 -15.65
CA TYR A 3 0.82 -5.35 -16.43
C TYR A 3 1.56 -5.12 -17.77
N GLU A 4 1.41 -3.95 -18.40
CA GLU A 4 2.12 -3.64 -19.63
C GLU A 4 3.61 -3.47 -19.35
N ARG A 5 3.95 -2.73 -18.28
CA ARG A 5 5.33 -2.60 -17.82
C ARG A 5 5.93 -3.96 -17.49
N CYS A 6 5.22 -4.81 -16.73
CA CYS A 6 5.74 -6.13 -16.38
C CYS A 6 5.99 -7.01 -17.60
N ARG A 7 5.15 -6.95 -18.64
CA ARG A 7 5.40 -7.65 -19.90
C ARG A 7 6.57 -7.05 -20.68
N ALA A 8 6.63 -5.72 -20.80
CA ALA A 8 7.66 -5.04 -21.58
C ALA A 8 9.07 -5.28 -21.02
N LEU A 9 9.19 -5.34 -19.68
CA LEU A 9 10.47 -5.48 -18.99
C LEU A 9 10.73 -6.90 -18.46
N ASN A 10 9.87 -7.87 -18.80
CA ASN A 10 9.94 -9.25 -18.31
C ASN A 10 9.98 -9.36 -16.77
N ILE A 11 9.30 -8.45 -16.07
CA ILE A 11 9.17 -8.50 -14.60
C ILE A 11 8.28 -9.71 -14.27
N PRO A 12 8.71 -10.63 -13.38
CA PRO A 12 7.92 -11.80 -13.02
C PRO A 12 6.53 -11.41 -12.50
N HIS A 13 5.48 -11.91 -13.15
CA HIS A 13 4.09 -11.65 -12.77
C HIS A 13 3.17 -12.76 -13.23
N ARG A 14 2.01 -12.87 -12.60
CA ARG A 14 0.97 -13.85 -12.95
C ARG A 14 -0.42 -13.27 -12.73
N LYS A 15 -1.29 -13.36 -13.73
CA LYS A 15 -2.74 -13.13 -13.57
C LYS A 15 -3.37 -14.38 -12.96
N THR A 16 -3.32 -14.47 -11.64
CA THR A 16 -3.85 -15.62 -10.90
C THR A 16 -5.36 -15.60 -10.81
N GLY A 17 -6.00 -14.45 -11.05
CA GLY A 17 -7.38 -14.21 -10.65
C GLY A 17 -7.58 -14.21 -9.14
N LYS A 18 -8.80 -13.87 -8.73
CA LYS A 18 -9.21 -13.84 -7.31
C LYS A 18 -10.68 -14.20 -7.16
N LEU A 19 -10.99 -14.96 -6.11
CA LEU A 19 -12.34 -15.23 -5.64
C LEU A 19 -12.60 -14.46 -4.35
N VAL A 20 -13.62 -13.61 -4.34
CA VAL A 20 -14.18 -13.09 -3.09
C VAL A 20 -15.32 -14.01 -2.67
N VAL A 21 -15.07 -14.88 -1.68
CA VAL A 21 -15.99 -15.97 -1.32
C VAL A 21 -17.00 -15.54 -0.26
N ALA A 22 -18.24 -16.00 -0.41
CA ALA A 22 -19.36 -15.63 0.44
C ALA A 22 -20.13 -16.86 0.92
N THR A 23 -20.52 -16.83 2.19
CA THR A 23 -21.60 -17.68 2.71
C THR A 23 -22.97 -17.12 2.27
N ASP A 24 -24.05 -17.87 2.52
CA ASP A 24 -25.41 -17.42 2.13
C ASP A 24 -25.78 -16.06 2.72
N ALA A 25 -25.42 -15.82 3.99
CA ALA A 25 -25.67 -14.54 4.67
C ALA A 25 -24.87 -13.36 4.07
N GLN A 26 -23.84 -13.62 3.27
CA GLN A 26 -22.93 -12.62 2.70
C GLN A 26 -23.16 -12.38 1.20
N LYS A 27 -24.14 -13.04 0.56
CA LYS A 27 -24.43 -12.85 -0.88
C LYS A 27 -24.67 -11.38 -1.25
N SER A 28 -25.47 -10.68 -0.45
CA SER A 28 -25.75 -9.25 -0.68
C SER A 28 -24.51 -8.35 -0.64
N TYR A 29 -23.43 -8.77 0.04
CA TYR A 29 -22.17 -8.03 0.06
C TYR A 29 -21.44 -8.14 -1.28
N ILE A 30 -21.29 -9.37 -1.81
CA ILE A 30 -20.60 -9.57 -3.11
C ILE A 30 -21.40 -9.04 -4.28
N GLU A 31 -22.75 -9.03 -4.21
CA GLU A 31 -23.61 -8.40 -5.20
C GLU A 31 -23.37 -6.89 -5.26
N LYS A 32 -23.36 -6.20 -4.11
CA LYS A 32 -23.04 -4.77 -4.04
C LYS A 32 -21.61 -4.47 -4.51
N LEU A 33 -20.67 -5.36 -4.22
CA LEU A 33 -19.28 -5.22 -4.68
C LEU A 33 -19.20 -5.37 -6.21
N HIS A 34 -19.93 -6.32 -6.79
CA HIS A 34 -20.08 -6.47 -8.24
C HIS A 34 -20.68 -5.22 -8.88
N GLU A 35 -21.81 -4.72 -8.37
CA GLU A 35 -22.43 -3.46 -8.84
C GLU A 35 -21.50 -2.25 -8.74
N LYS A 36 -20.68 -2.19 -7.68
CA LYS A 36 -19.67 -1.12 -7.54
C LYS A 36 -18.60 -1.25 -8.64
N SER A 37 -18.13 -2.47 -8.93
CA SER A 37 -17.12 -2.70 -9.97
C SER A 37 -17.59 -2.30 -11.36
N LEU A 38 -18.87 -2.58 -11.68
CA LEU A 38 -19.48 -2.24 -12.98
C LEU A 38 -19.67 -0.73 -13.19
N ARG A 39 -19.64 0.06 -12.12
CA ARG A 39 -19.76 1.53 -12.17
C ARG A 39 -18.42 2.24 -12.27
N LEU A 40 -17.30 1.52 -12.19
CA LEU A 40 -15.98 2.11 -12.36
C LEU A 40 -15.82 2.60 -13.80
N SER A 41 -15.26 3.80 -13.95
CA SER A 41 -14.97 4.42 -15.23
C SER A 41 -13.45 4.54 -15.43
N TRP A 42 -13.01 4.45 -16.67
CA TRP A 42 -11.62 4.71 -17.02
C TRP A 42 -11.26 6.17 -16.67
N PRO A 43 -10.05 6.43 -16.13
CA PRO A 43 -9.62 7.81 -15.89
C PRO A 43 -9.43 8.57 -17.22
N PRO A 44 -9.46 9.92 -17.23
CA PRO A 44 -9.49 10.72 -18.46
C PRO A 44 -8.36 10.41 -19.46
N HIS A 45 -7.17 10.09 -18.97
CA HIS A 45 -5.98 9.84 -19.80
C HIS A 45 -5.78 8.36 -20.14
N ALA A 46 -6.62 7.46 -19.61
CA ALA A 46 -6.53 6.05 -19.97
C ALA A 46 -6.97 5.85 -21.42
N GLN A 47 -6.15 5.12 -22.18
CA GLN A 47 -6.46 4.68 -23.54
C GLN A 47 -6.73 3.17 -23.53
N PRO A 48 -7.94 2.73 -23.15
CA PRO A 48 -8.27 1.32 -23.20
C PRO A 48 -8.22 0.83 -24.65
N SER A 49 -7.69 -0.37 -24.85
CA SER A 49 -7.63 -1.00 -26.18
C SER A 49 -9.02 -1.20 -26.80
N ASN A 50 -10.07 -1.26 -25.97
CA ASN A 50 -11.46 -1.23 -26.37
C ASN A 50 -12.28 -0.45 -25.31
N PRO A 51 -12.95 0.66 -25.69
CA PRO A 51 -13.74 1.47 -24.76
C PRO A 51 -14.97 0.75 -24.19
N ASP A 52 -15.44 -0.33 -24.83
CA ASP A 52 -16.59 -1.12 -24.35
C ASP A 52 -16.19 -2.13 -23.25
N ILE A 53 -14.89 -2.30 -22.97
CA ILE A 53 -14.43 -3.18 -21.89
C ILE A 53 -14.60 -2.45 -20.55
N THR A 54 -15.29 -3.11 -19.63
CA THR A 54 -15.41 -2.66 -18.24
C THR A 54 -14.04 -2.58 -17.57
N VAL A 55 -13.81 -1.52 -16.79
CA VAL A 55 -12.54 -1.30 -16.04
C VAL A 55 -12.15 -2.50 -15.19
N LEU A 56 -13.14 -3.14 -14.57
CA LEU A 56 -12.95 -4.31 -13.72
C LEU A 56 -14.01 -5.37 -14.06
N PRO A 57 -13.71 -6.31 -14.98
CA PRO A 57 -14.67 -7.32 -15.42
C PRO A 57 -14.83 -8.40 -14.35
N THR A 58 -15.78 -8.22 -13.43
CA THR A 58 -16.08 -9.22 -12.39
C THR A 58 -17.30 -10.04 -12.76
N GLU A 59 -17.40 -11.26 -12.23
CA GLU A 59 -18.52 -12.17 -12.46
C GLU A 59 -19.02 -12.75 -11.13
N LEU A 60 -20.34 -12.74 -10.92
CA LEU A 60 -20.94 -13.48 -9.81
C LEU A 60 -21.09 -14.94 -10.22
N ILE A 61 -20.51 -15.84 -9.43
CA ILE A 61 -20.55 -17.29 -9.66
C ILE A 61 -21.13 -18.02 -8.45
N SER A 62 -21.76 -19.17 -8.68
CA SER A 62 -22.28 -20.01 -7.59
C SER A 62 -21.16 -20.72 -6.82
N GLY A 63 -21.45 -21.17 -5.60
CA GLY A 63 -20.50 -21.92 -4.78
C GLY A 63 -19.97 -23.20 -5.45
N ASP A 64 -20.79 -23.86 -6.28
CA ASP A 64 -20.36 -25.04 -7.04
C ASP A 64 -19.35 -24.68 -8.13
N GLU A 65 -19.46 -23.51 -8.76
CA GLU A 65 -18.48 -23.06 -9.77
C GLU A 65 -17.21 -22.59 -9.10
N ALA A 66 -17.32 -21.89 -7.96
CA ALA A 66 -16.17 -21.56 -7.13
C ALA A 66 -15.40 -22.82 -6.72
N ARG A 67 -16.09 -23.90 -6.31
CA ARG A 67 -15.47 -25.20 -6.02
C ARG A 67 -14.93 -25.94 -7.23
N ARG A 68 -15.43 -25.68 -8.45
CA ARG A 68 -14.79 -26.19 -9.68
C ARG A 68 -13.45 -25.52 -9.94
N LEU A 69 -13.31 -24.24 -9.58
CA LEU A 69 -12.05 -23.50 -9.64
C LEU A 69 -11.12 -23.86 -8.48
N GLU A 70 -11.68 -24.02 -7.28
CA GLU A 70 -10.96 -24.24 -6.03
C GLU A 70 -11.60 -25.37 -5.21
N PRO A 71 -11.24 -26.65 -5.47
CA PRO A 71 -11.92 -27.83 -4.92
C PRO A 71 -11.89 -27.97 -3.39
N ASP A 72 -10.89 -27.38 -2.74
CA ASP A 72 -10.72 -27.44 -1.29
C ASP A 72 -11.63 -26.44 -0.53
N LEU A 73 -12.39 -25.58 -1.23
CA LEU A 73 -13.31 -24.62 -0.61
C LEU A 73 -14.41 -25.30 0.22
N SER A 74 -14.76 -24.67 1.33
CA SER A 74 -15.86 -25.10 2.20
C SER A 74 -17.19 -25.25 1.44
N GLN A 75 -18.00 -26.21 1.87
CA GLN A 75 -19.39 -26.37 1.40
C GLN A 75 -20.29 -25.21 1.84
N ASP A 76 -19.91 -24.48 2.89
CA ASP A 76 -20.64 -23.30 3.36
C ASP A 76 -20.51 -22.10 2.42
N ILE A 77 -19.54 -22.13 1.50
CA ILE A 77 -19.43 -21.12 0.44
C ILE A 77 -20.55 -21.36 -0.58
N SER A 78 -21.46 -20.40 -0.65
CA SER A 78 -22.67 -20.50 -1.48
C SER A 78 -22.57 -19.66 -2.76
N ALA A 79 -21.66 -18.68 -2.80
CA ALA A 79 -21.38 -17.84 -3.96
C ALA A 79 -19.99 -17.20 -3.86
N ALA A 80 -19.48 -16.70 -4.99
CA ALA A 80 -18.25 -15.89 -5.02
C ALA A 80 -18.33 -14.79 -6.09
N LEU A 81 -17.57 -13.72 -5.88
CA LEU A 81 -17.24 -12.76 -6.93
C LEU A 81 -15.88 -13.15 -7.55
N TRP A 82 -15.91 -13.52 -8.82
CA TRP A 82 -14.75 -13.84 -9.61
C TRP A 82 -14.14 -12.57 -10.22
N CYS A 83 -12.84 -12.37 -10.01
CA CYS A 83 -12.05 -11.23 -10.49
C CYS A 83 -10.87 -11.73 -11.35
N PRO A 84 -11.07 -12.03 -12.65
CA PRO A 84 -10.07 -12.65 -13.52
C PRO A 84 -8.81 -11.79 -13.74
N GLU A 85 -8.95 -10.46 -13.71
CA GLU A 85 -7.85 -9.54 -13.94
C GLU A 85 -6.95 -9.32 -12.72
N THR A 86 -7.26 -9.93 -11.58
CA THR A 86 -6.40 -9.85 -10.38
C THR A 86 -5.15 -10.70 -10.59
N GLY A 87 -4.03 -10.29 -10.00
CA GLY A 87 -2.84 -11.13 -9.98
C GLY A 87 -1.76 -10.64 -9.03
N ILE A 88 -0.57 -11.18 -9.23
CA ILE A 88 0.61 -10.99 -8.41
C ILE A 88 1.80 -10.61 -9.28
N LEU A 89 2.77 -9.91 -8.70
CA LEU A 89 4.06 -9.61 -9.33
C LEU A 89 5.19 -9.68 -8.31
N ASP A 90 6.41 -9.83 -8.79
CA ASP A 90 7.62 -9.63 -7.99
C ASP A 90 7.81 -8.13 -7.77
N SER A 91 7.48 -7.66 -6.56
CA SER A 91 7.59 -6.24 -6.20
C SER A 91 9.04 -5.77 -6.18
N HIS A 92 10.02 -6.64 -5.89
CA HIS A 92 11.42 -6.23 -5.83
C HIS A 92 11.95 -5.97 -7.24
N THR A 93 11.76 -6.91 -8.17
CA THR A 93 12.13 -6.69 -9.58
C THR A 93 11.36 -5.52 -10.21
N PHE A 94 10.12 -5.28 -9.78
CA PHE A 94 9.39 -4.08 -10.18
C PHE A 94 10.06 -2.79 -9.68
N MET A 95 10.46 -2.72 -8.42
CA MET A 95 11.16 -1.56 -7.86
C MET A 95 12.54 -1.37 -8.50
N GLU A 96 13.33 -2.43 -8.69
CA GLU A 96 14.62 -2.39 -9.40
C GLU A 96 14.46 -1.79 -10.81
N SER A 97 13.35 -2.10 -11.49
CA SER A 97 13.06 -1.51 -12.80
C SER A 97 12.85 0.01 -12.73
N LEU A 98 12.25 0.52 -11.65
CA LEU A 98 12.02 1.95 -11.45
C LEU A 98 13.31 2.66 -11.03
N GLU A 99 14.12 2.02 -10.18
CA GLU A 99 15.48 2.51 -9.85
C GLU A 99 16.32 2.66 -11.11
N LYS A 100 16.26 1.68 -12.02
CA LYS A 100 16.94 1.75 -13.30
C LYS A 100 16.46 2.94 -14.15
N ASP A 101 15.15 3.19 -14.23
CA ASP A 101 14.62 4.35 -14.98
C ASP A 101 15.18 5.68 -14.42
N ILE A 102 15.36 5.78 -13.10
CA ILE A 102 16.02 6.94 -12.47
C ILE A 102 17.48 7.03 -12.92
N MET A 103 18.23 5.94 -12.80
CA MET A 103 19.67 5.92 -13.15
C MET A 103 19.96 6.13 -14.64
N ASP A 104 19.04 5.72 -15.52
CA ASP A 104 19.15 5.90 -16.97
C ASP A 104 18.70 7.32 -17.42
N SER A 105 18.08 8.10 -16.52
CA SER A 105 17.66 9.47 -16.79
C SER A 105 18.83 10.46 -16.70
N GLU A 106 18.80 11.52 -17.52
CA GLU A 106 19.84 12.56 -17.49
C GLU A 106 19.85 13.27 -16.13
N GLY A 107 20.97 13.16 -15.41
CA GLY A 107 21.12 13.74 -14.06
C GLY A 107 20.34 13.01 -12.95
N GLY A 108 19.84 11.80 -13.21
CA GLY A 108 19.20 10.98 -12.19
C GLY A 108 20.22 10.37 -11.24
N GLU A 109 19.97 10.49 -9.93
CA GLU A 109 20.85 9.98 -8.89
C GLU A 109 20.04 9.27 -7.79
N LEU A 110 20.63 8.23 -7.20
CA LEU A 110 20.10 7.53 -6.03
C LEU A 110 21.14 7.55 -4.92
N ALA A 111 20.77 8.15 -3.78
CA ALA A 111 21.59 8.19 -2.57
C ALA A 111 20.96 7.28 -1.50
N TYR A 112 21.56 6.08 -1.33
CA TYR A 112 21.16 5.14 -0.29
C TYR A 112 21.83 5.50 1.05
N GLU A 113 21.26 5.00 2.14
CA GLU A 113 21.70 5.30 3.52
C GLU A 113 21.69 6.82 3.85
N THR A 114 20.96 7.62 3.06
CA THR A 114 20.85 9.06 3.23
C THR A 114 19.44 9.40 3.69
N ARG A 115 19.29 9.82 4.95
CA ARG A 115 18.01 10.23 5.54
C ARG A 115 17.83 11.73 5.44
N VAL A 116 16.62 12.17 5.08
CA VAL A 116 16.22 13.59 5.19
C VAL A 116 15.90 13.88 6.65
N VAL A 117 16.65 14.80 7.26
CA VAL A 117 16.49 15.15 8.68
C VAL A 117 15.76 16.47 8.89
N ARG A 118 15.77 17.35 7.87
CA ARG A 118 15.09 18.64 7.93
C ARG A 118 14.82 19.19 6.53
N VAL A 119 13.70 19.89 6.41
CA VAL A 119 13.30 20.62 5.20
C VAL A 119 12.83 22.00 5.62
N ASP A 120 13.29 23.05 4.96
CA ASP A 120 12.82 24.42 5.17
C ASP A 120 12.63 25.13 3.82
N PRO A 121 11.69 26.09 3.72
CA PRO A 121 11.63 26.97 2.56
C PRO A 121 12.89 27.84 2.51
N TYR A 122 13.47 28.02 1.32
CA TYR A 122 14.56 28.98 1.12
C TYR A 122 14.05 30.40 1.38
N ARG A 123 14.80 31.18 2.20
CA ARG A 123 14.40 32.54 2.60
C ARG A 123 15.31 33.67 2.10
N GLY A 124 16.42 33.38 1.44
CA GLY A 124 17.33 34.39 0.86
C GLY A 124 17.96 35.38 1.87
N GLU A 125 17.70 35.23 3.18
CA GLU A 125 18.23 36.11 4.21
C GLU A 125 19.49 35.51 4.84
N GLY A 126 20.62 36.22 4.72
CA GLY A 126 21.90 35.85 5.35
C GLY A 126 22.94 35.30 4.36
N ASN A 127 23.89 36.17 3.97
CA ASN A 127 25.23 35.88 3.41
C ASN A 127 25.42 34.66 2.47
N SER A 128 24.46 34.34 1.63
CA SER A 128 24.62 33.25 0.66
C SER A 128 24.07 33.67 -0.69
N VAL A 129 24.88 33.38 -1.72
CA VAL A 129 24.68 33.44 -3.18
C VAL A 129 23.31 33.94 -3.63
N ASP A 130 23.28 34.96 -4.50
CA ASP A 130 22.06 35.38 -5.20
C ASP A 130 21.55 34.22 -6.07
N ILE A 131 20.58 33.46 -5.55
CA ILE A 131 19.93 32.37 -6.28
C ILE A 131 18.74 32.95 -7.05
N PRO A 132 18.68 32.77 -8.39
CA PRO A 132 17.57 33.23 -9.20
C PRO A 132 16.23 32.72 -8.65
N GLU A 133 15.18 33.55 -8.71
CA GLU A 133 13.88 33.25 -8.08
C GLU A 133 13.26 31.94 -8.61
N GLU A 134 13.52 31.61 -9.86
CA GLU A 134 13.11 30.37 -10.52
C GLU A 134 13.80 29.12 -9.97
N GLU A 135 15.01 29.25 -9.40
CA GLU A 135 15.80 28.17 -8.81
C GLU A 135 15.60 28.04 -7.29
N GLN A 136 14.87 28.99 -6.68
CA GLN A 136 14.49 28.91 -5.27
C GLN A 136 13.47 27.79 -5.03
N GLY A 137 13.51 27.23 -3.83
CA GLY A 137 12.66 26.11 -3.44
C GLY A 137 12.85 25.74 -1.98
N TRP A 138 13.18 24.48 -1.74
CA TRP A 138 13.34 23.89 -0.42
C TRP A 138 14.80 23.59 -0.14
N VAL A 139 15.28 24.00 1.03
CA VAL A 139 16.56 23.55 1.58
C VAL A 139 16.31 22.21 2.25
N VAL A 140 16.92 21.16 1.70
CA VAL A 140 16.82 19.79 2.22
C VAL A 140 18.13 19.45 2.92
N GLN A 141 18.05 19.14 4.20
CA GLN A 141 19.20 18.67 4.97
C GLN A 141 19.14 17.16 5.10
N THR A 142 20.29 16.53 4.86
CA THR A 142 20.44 15.08 4.87
C THR A 142 21.56 14.63 5.77
N LEU A 143 21.44 13.41 6.29
CA LEU A 143 22.49 12.71 7.00
C LEU A 143 22.75 11.36 6.32
N THR A 144 23.99 11.08 5.96
CA THR A 144 24.37 9.81 5.29
C THR A 144 25.08 8.89 6.28
N GLY A 145 24.59 7.66 6.42
CA GLY A 145 25.07 6.69 7.40
C GLY A 145 25.09 7.27 8.82
N ASP A 146 26.19 7.02 9.53
CA ASP A 146 26.44 7.52 10.88
C ASP A 146 27.29 8.81 10.91
N ALA A 147 27.22 9.63 9.84
CA ALA A 147 27.95 10.88 9.79
C ALA A 147 27.56 11.82 10.96
N ASN A 148 28.50 12.66 11.40
CA ASN A 148 28.26 13.67 12.44
C ASN A 148 27.84 15.03 11.88
N GLU A 149 27.98 15.21 10.56
CA GLU A 149 27.69 16.46 9.87
C GLU A 149 26.57 16.21 8.85
N THR A 150 25.67 17.19 8.72
CA THR A 150 24.59 17.17 7.74
C THR A 150 25.03 17.86 6.46
N ASP A 151 24.69 17.27 5.32
CA ASP A 151 24.74 17.95 4.04
C ASP A 151 23.44 18.73 3.81
N ALA A 152 23.50 19.78 2.98
CA ALA A 152 22.33 20.54 2.58
C ALA A 152 22.38 20.89 1.10
N PHE A 153 21.26 20.74 0.42
CA PHE A 153 21.09 21.12 -0.97
C PHE A 153 19.75 21.80 -1.20
N LEU A 154 19.69 22.64 -2.24
CA LEU A 154 18.49 23.35 -2.64
C LEU A 154 17.78 22.56 -3.74
N VAL A 155 16.49 22.30 -3.56
CA VAL A 155 15.64 21.67 -4.58
C VAL A 155 14.48 22.56 -4.94
N ARG A 156 14.14 22.63 -6.22
CA ARG A 156 13.00 23.42 -6.70
C ARG A 156 11.68 22.74 -6.33
N ASN A 157 11.56 21.46 -6.66
CA ASN A 157 10.38 20.63 -6.38
C ASN A 157 10.76 19.55 -5.36
N PHE A 158 9.89 19.31 -4.38
CA PHE A 158 10.14 18.30 -3.36
C PHE A 158 8.98 17.30 -3.31
N PHE A 159 9.28 16.01 -3.44
CA PHE A 159 8.25 14.95 -3.37
C PHE A 159 8.47 14.12 -2.11
N ASN A 160 7.59 14.29 -1.14
CA ASN A 160 7.61 13.52 0.10
C ASN A 160 6.80 12.22 -0.07
N ALA A 161 7.49 11.14 -0.41
CA ALA A 161 6.95 9.79 -0.54
C ALA A 161 7.44 8.84 0.58
N SER A 162 7.71 9.38 1.78
CA SER A 162 8.37 8.66 2.88
C SER A 162 7.48 7.69 3.68
N GLY A 163 6.31 7.32 3.16
CA GLY A 163 5.45 6.26 3.71
C GLY A 163 5.07 6.46 5.18
N LEU A 164 5.55 5.57 6.05
CA LEU A 164 5.34 5.62 7.50
C LEU A 164 5.89 6.89 8.16
N SER A 165 6.78 7.60 7.49
CA SER A 165 7.34 8.86 7.98
C SER A 165 6.78 10.11 7.29
N GLY A 166 5.82 9.93 6.36
CA GLY A 166 5.26 11.00 5.53
C GLY A 166 4.84 12.24 6.33
N PRO A 167 3.99 12.10 7.35
CA PRO A 167 3.56 13.24 8.15
C PRO A 167 4.67 13.91 8.97
N PHE A 168 5.78 13.25 9.34
CA PHE A 168 6.81 13.89 10.19
C PHE A 168 7.52 15.04 9.47
N ILE A 169 7.95 14.83 8.22
CA ILE A 169 8.59 15.88 7.42
C ILE A 169 7.64 17.06 7.26
N LEU A 170 6.40 16.79 6.87
CA LEU A 170 5.39 17.82 6.65
C LEU A 170 5.01 18.55 7.95
N ASN A 171 4.79 17.83 9.06
CA ASN A 171 4.37 18.41 10.33
C ASN A 171 5.44 19.32 10.95
N SER A 172 6.72 19.14 10.58
CA SER A 172 7.79 20.08 10.98
C SER A 172 7.61 21.48 10.37
N LEU A 173 6.86 21.58 9.27
CA LEU A 173 6.56 22.82 8.55
C LEU A 173 5.19 23.41 8.89
N LEU A 174 4.32 22.61 9.52
CA LEU A 174 2.93 22.99 9.79
C LEU A 174 2.74 23.50 11.23
N PRO A 175 1.85 24.47 11.45
CA PRO A 175 1.44 24.84 12.79
C PRO A 175 0.70 23.67 13.46
N PRO A 176 0.73 23.56 14.81
CA PRO A 176 0.19 22.41 15.55
C PRO A 176 -1.25 22.03 15.17
N GLU A 177 -2.12 23.01 14.93
CA GLU A 177 -3.53 22.80 14.57
C GLU A 177 -3.76 22.24 13.15
N GLN A 178 -2.73 22.24 12.30
CA GLN A 178 -2.77 21.68 10.94
C GLN A 178 -1.97 20.39 10.80
N GLN A 179 -1.32 19.92 11.87
CA GLN A 179 -0.55 18.70 11.82
C GLN A 179 -1.42 17.49 11.48
N ILE A 180 -0.88 16.63 10.63
CA ILE A 180 -1.56 15.45 10.13
C ILE A 180 -1.18 14.26 11.03
N PRO A 181 -2.15 13.54 11.60
CA PRO A 181 -1.86 12.39 12.44
C PRO A 181 -1.38 11.20 11.61
N ILE A 182 -0.66 10.29 12.25
CA ILE A 182 -0.29 8.99 11.69
C ILE A 182 -0.53 7.88 12.70
N TYR A 183 -1.06 6.77 12.21
CA TYR A 183 -1.36 5.56 12.95
C TYR A 183 -0.78 4.37 12.19
N TYR A 184 -0.44 3.31 12.93
CA TYR A 184 0.34 2.20 12.40
C TYR A 184 -0.48 0.91 12.52
N ALA A 185 -0.86 0.37 11.36
CA ALA A 185 -1.65 -0.84 11.26
C ALA A 185 -0.75 -2.00 10.79
N ARG A 186 -0.20 -2.74 11.76
CA ARG A 186 0.60 -3.95 11.55
C ARG A 186 -0.28 -5.07 10.97
N GLY A 187 0.28 -5.80 10.02
CA GLY A 187 -0.33 -6.99 9.42
C GLY A 187 0.70 -8.11 9.32
N SER A 188 0.42 -9.20 10.01
CA SER A 188 1.23 -10.41 10.03
C SER A 188 0.77 -11.39 8.96
N TYR A 189 1.71 -12.14 8.39
CA TYR A 189 1.44 -13.20 7.43
C TYR A 189 2.00 -14.53 7.92
N ALA A 190 1.24 -15.59 7.70
CA ALA A 190 1.67 -16.96 7.93
C ALA A 190 1.86 -17.67 6.60
N SER A 191 3.01 -18.29 6.39
CA SER A 191 3.18 -19.26 5.33
C SER A 191 2.46 -20.55 5.68
N TYR A 192 2.00 -21.28 4.66
CA TYR A 192 1.30 -22.53 4.86
C TYR A 192 1.84 -23.66 3.98
N LYS A 193 2.04 -24.82 4.60
CA LYS A 193 2.32 -26.09 3.92
C LYS A 193 1.57 -27.21 4.63
N GLY A 194 0.63 -27.85 3.93
CA GLY A 194 -0.18 -28.91 4.51
C GLY A 194 -1.36 -29.30 3.61
N PRO A 195 -2.31 -30.08 4.13
CA PRO A 195 -3.54 -30.44 3.41
C PRO A 195 -4.47 -29.23 3.18
N GLY A 196 -5.45 -29.39 2.29
CA GLY A 196 -6.48 -28.36 2.05
C GLY A 196 -6.05 -27.18 1.18
N ILE A 197 -4.89 -27.27 0.53
CA ILE A 197 -4.41 -26.30 -0.46
C ILE A 197 -3.92 -26.95 -1.76
N GLY A 198 -4.21 -28.23 -1.96
CA GLY A 198 -3.63 -29.02 -3.04
C GLY A 198 -4.08 -28.56 -4.44
N GLY A 199 -5.27 -27.96 -4.52
CA GLY A 199 -5.83 -27.41 -5.75
C GLY A 199 -5.68 -25.88 -5.91
N VAL A 200 -5.02 -25.20 -4.97
CA VAL A 200 -5.06 -23.73 -4.92
C VAL A 200 -4.28 -23.10 -6.07
N SER A 201 -5.00 -22.28 -6.85
CA SER A 201 -4.44 -21.59 -8.03
C SER A 201 -4.82 -20.11 -8.11
N HIS A 202 -5.85 -19.70 -7.38
CA HIS A 202 -6.37 -18.34 -7.31
C HIS A 202 -6.13 -17.72 -5.91
N LEU A 203 -6.21 -16.39 -5.85
CA LEU A 203 -6.29 -15.70 -4.55
C LEU A 203 -7.71 -15.90 -3.97
N ILE A 204 -7.83 -16.14 -2.66
CA ILE A 204 -9.13 -16.37 -2.00
C ILE A 204 -9.31 -15.37 -0.87
N TYR A 205 -10.32 -14.52 -1.01
CA TYR A 205 -10.60 -13.42 -0.09
C TYR A 205 -11.97 -13.68 0.54
N PRO A 206 -12.08 -14.02 1.83
CA PRO A 206 -13.38 -14.11 2.48
C PRO A 206 -14.04 -12.73 2.53
N CYS A 207 -15.37 -12.69 2.47
CA CYS A 207 -16.10 -11.46 2.80
C CYS A 207 -15.81 -11.03 4.24
N PRO A 208 -15.77 -9.71 4.52
CA PRO A 208 -15.64 -9.23 5.89
C PRO A 208 -16.81 -9.73 6.74
N TYR A 209 -16.56 -9.87 8.05
CA TYR A 209 -17.62 -10.18 8.99
C TYR A 209 -18.62 -9.02 9.06
N THR A 210 -19.92 -9.29 9.05
CA THR A 210 -21.00 -8.27 9.02
C THR A 210 -21.87 -8.26 10.29
N GLY A 211 -21.38 -8.81 11.41
CA GLY A 211 -22.12 -8.86 12.68
C GLY A 211 -22.23 -7.53 13.43
N PRO A 212 -22.93 -7.48 14.58
CA PRO A 212 -23.24 -6.25 15.32
C PRO A 212 -22.03 -5.42 15.78
N ASN A 213 -20.87 -6.06 15.96
CA ASN A 213 -19.60 -5.43 16.34
C ASN A 213 -18.61 -5.41 15.15
N ALA A 214 -19.10 -5.49 13.91
CA ALA A 214 -18.26 -5.53 12.73
C ALA A 214 -17.82 -4.13 12.32
N HIS A 215 -16.55 -3.83 12.56
CA HIS A 215 -15.85 -2.80 11.80
C HIS A 215 -15.40 -3.44 10.49
N ALA A 216 -16.22 -3.32 9.44
CA ALA A 216 -15.98 -3.92 8.11
C ALA A 216 -14.62 -3.55 7.47
N PHE A 217 -13.89 -2.60 8.05
CA PHE A 217 -12.59 -2.09 7.62
C PHE A 217 -11.42 -2.49 8.54
N GLU A 218 -11.66 -3.16 9.68
CA GLU A 218 -10.60 -3.52 10.65
C GLU A 218 -10.03 -4.93 10.45
N SER A 219 -10.62 -5.75 9.60
CA SER A 219 -9.98 -6.96 9.11
C SER A 219 -10.76 -7.38 7.88
N LEU A 220 -10.16 -7.23 6.70
CA LEU A 220 -10.72 -7.73 5.43
C LEU A 220 -10.76 -9.28 5.39
N GLY A 221 -10.64 -9.95 6.54
CA GLY A 221 -10.44 -11.38 6.69
C GLY A 221 -9.00 -11.78 6.37
N THR A 222 -8.57 -12.90 6.95
CA THR A 222 -7.29 -13.52 6.61
C THR A 222 -7.36 -14.03 5.17
N HIS A 223 -6.77 -13.29 4.23
CA HIS A 223 -6.75 -13.68 2.82
C HIS A 223 -5.84 -14.88 2.60
N LEU A 224 -6.16 -15.68 1.58
CA LEU A 224 -5.19 -16.58 0.98
C LEU A 224 -4.56 -15.89 -0.22
N THR A 225 -3.23 -15.85 -0.22
CA THR A 225 -2.44 -15.45 -1.38
C THR A 225 -1.48 -16.56 -1.78
N VAL A 226 -1.06 -16.55 -3.04
CA VAL A 226 0.00 -17.42 -3.57
C VAL A 226 1.13 -16.56 -4.09
N ASP A 227 2.36 -17.00 -3.90
CA ASP A 227 3.51 -16.38 -4.56
C ASP A 227 3.76 -16.97 -5.95
N LEU A 228 4.75 -16.43 -6.67
CA LEU A 228 5.09 -16.88 -8.03
C LEU A 228 5.58 -18.34 -8.08
N ASN A 229 6.05 -18.89 -6.97
CA ASN A 229 6.47 -20.28 -6.82
C ASN A 229 5.33 -21.19 -6.31
N GLY A 230 4.13 -20.65 -6.08
CA GLY A 230 2.97 -21.39 -5.59
C GLY A 230 2.95 -21.58 -4.07
N LYS A 231 3.84 -20.91 -3.30
CA LYS A 231 3.78 -20.94 -1.84
C LYS A 231 2.53 -20.20 -1.37
N VAL A 232 1.73 -20.86 -0.54
CA VAL A 232 0.52 -20.27 0.05
C VAL A 232 0.88 -19.45 1.29
N ARG A 233 0.19 -18.30 1.43
CA ARG A 233 0.23 -17.47 2.63
C ARG A 233 -1.17 -17.09 3.06
N PHE A 234 -1.36 -17.05 4.38
CA PHE A 234 -2.53 -16.51 5.04
C PHE A 234 -2.21 -15.15 5.68
N GLY A 235 -3.11 -14.19 5.50
CA GLY A 235 -2.98 -12.86 6.06
C GLY A 235 -3.31 -11.78 5.03
N PRO A 236 -3.07 -10.51 5.35
CA PRO A 236 -2.63 -10.03 6.66
C PRO A 236 -3.77 -10.06 7.69
N ASP A 237 -3.41 -10.12 8.97
CA ASP A 237 -4.31 -9.67 10.03
C ASP A 237 -4.24 -8.14 10.22
N LEU A 238 -4.84 -7.64 11.31
CA LEU A 238 -4.70 -6.26 11.75
C LEU A 238 -4.36 -6.21 13.23
N GLU A 239 -3.30 -5.47 13.54
CA GLU A 239 -2.90 -5.08 14.89
C GLU A 239 -2.49 -3.60 14.86
N TRP A 240 -3.08 -2.79 15.73
CA TRP A 240 -2.72 -1.38 15.87
C TRP A 240 -1.53 -1.26 16.83
N ILE A 241 -0.47 -0.58 16.40
CA ILE A 241 0.72 -0.32 17.22
C ILE A 241 0.89 1.17 17.45
N SER A 242 1.48 1.52 18.59
CA SER A 242 1.72 2.91 18.98
C SER A 242 3.16 3.07 19.49
N PRO A 243 3.76 4.27 19.35
CA PRO A 243 5.04 4.56 19.97
C PRO A 243 4.98 4.30 21.50
N PRO A 244 6.06 3.77 22.11
CA PRO A 244 6.15 3.66 23.55
C PRO A 244 5.93 5.02 24.24
N SER A 245 5.16 5.04 25.33
CA SER A 245 4.80 6.28 26.07
C SER A 245 6.00 7.02 26.68
N GLU A 246 7.15 6.37 26.76
CA GLU A 246 8.39 6.88 27.34
C GLU A 246 9.24 7.67 26.33
N LEU A 247 8.94 7.55 25.04
CA LEU A 247 9.67 8.27 23.99
C LEU A 247 9.05 9.64 23.76
N ASP A 248 9.91 10.65 23.60
CA ASP A 248 9.48 11.93 23.06
C ASP A 248 9.01 11.74 21.61
N ALA A 249 7.84 12.28 21.28
CA ALA A 249 7.21 12.13 19.97
C ALA A 249 8.06 12.70 18.82
N SER A 250 8.94 13.67 19.12
CA SER A 250 9.92 14.22 18.17
C SER A 250 11.25 13.46 18.10
N SER A 251 11.47 12.45 18.93
CA SER A 251 12.73 11.68 18.90
C SER A 251 12.78 10.72 17.71
N GLU A 252 13.97 10.48 17.17
CA GLU A 252 14.19 9.46 16.11
C GLU A 252 13.64 8.08 16.53
N GLY A 253 13.79 7.73 17.81
CA GLY A 253 13.25 6.49 18.36
C GLY A 253 11.73 6.39 18.30
N ALA A 254 11.00 7.51 18.37
CA ALA A 254 9.55 7.56 18.21
C ALA A 254 9.11 7.56 16.74
N ILE A 255 9.94 8.08 15.83
CA ILE A 255 9.68 8.07 14.38
C ILE A 255 9.80 6.63 13.84
N ASP A 256 10.86 5.92 14.22
CA ASP A 256 11.17 4.58 13.68
C ASP A 256 10.80 3.43 14.63
N PHE A 257 9.98 3.66 15.66
CA PHE A 257 9.60 2.62 16.63
C PHE A 257 9.01 1.37 15.95
N TRP A 258 8.30 1.58 14.84
CA TRP A 258 7.62 0.55 14.05
C TRP A 258 8.56 -0.52 13.51
N THR A 259 9.85 -0.20 13.30
CA THR A 259 10.87 -1.15 12.82
C THR A 259 11.01 -2.36 13.74
N ARG A 260 10.84 -2.17 15.06
CA ARG A 260 10.89 -3.24 16.07
C ARG A 260 9.72 -4.22 15.96
N HIS A 261 8.65 -3.83 15.28
CA HIS A 261 7.45 -4.63 15.08
C HIS A 261 7.46 -5.44 13.77
N LEU A 262 8.52 -5.35 12.96
CA LEU A 262 8.65 -6.10 11.71
C LEU A 262 9.05 -7.57 11.90
N VAL A 263 9.38 -7.99 13.12
CA VAL A 263 9.73 -9.37 13.42
C VAL A 263 8.44 -10.23 13.43
N PRO A 264 8.36 -11.29 12.58
CA PRO A 264 7.24 -12.21 12.61
C PRO A 264 7.17 -13.02 13.91
N SER A 265 5.96 -13.32 14.37
CA SER A 265 5.71 -14.11 15.59
C SER A 265 4.60 -15.13 15.37
N ASP A 266 4.57 -16.16 16.21
CA ASP A 266 3.56 -17.21 16.21
C ASP A 266 2.25 -16.83 16.93
N SER A 267 2.26 -15.70 17.65
CA SER A 267 1.15 -15.23 18.50
C SER A 267 -0.21 -15.11 17.80
N ARG A 268 -0.23 -14.97 16.47
CA ARG A 268 -1.45 -14.76 15.67
C ARG A 268 -1.87 -15.99 14.86
N LEU A 269 -1.10 -17.07 14.88
CA LEU A 269 -1.34 -18.24 14.02
C LEU A 269 -2.67 -18.94 14.33
N VAL A 270 -3.04 -19.04 15.61
CA VAL A 270 -4.32 -19.65 16.01
C VAL A 270 -5.51 -18.88 15.45
N GLU A 271 -5.48 -17.56 15.52
CA GLU A 271 -6.56 -16.70 15.02
C GLU A 271 -6.62 -16.72 13.49
N MET A 272 -5.46 -16.73 12.82
CA MET A 272 -5.37 -16.91 11.36
C MET A 272 -5.91 -18.26 10.92
N HIS A 273 -5.59 -19.34 11.63
CA HIS A 273 -6.10 -20.69 11.37
C HIS A 273 -7.63 -20.74 11.51
N GLN A 274 -8.17 -20.17 12.58
CA GLN A 274 -9.62 -20.07 12.78
C GLN A 274 -10.33 -19.26 11.69
N ALA A 275 -9.68 -18.24 11.13
CA ALA A 275 -10.21 -17.49 10.01
C ALA A 275 -10.12 -18.27 8.68
N ALA A 276 -8.97 -18.89 8.41
CA ALA A 276 -8.71 -19.66 7.20
C ALA A 276 -9.66 -20.87 7.07
N THR A 277 -9.87 -21.59 8.17
CA THR A 277 -10.72 -22.79 8.20
C THR A 277 -12.20 -22.54 7.92
N ARG A 278 -12.66 -21.27 7.95
CA ARG A 278 -14.02 -20.93 7.54
C ARG A 278 -14.25 -21.13 6.04
N TYR A 279 -13.22 -20.96 5.22
CA TYR A 279 -13.31 -21.13 3.76
C TYR A 279 -12.46 -22.29 3.24
N LEU A 280 -11.48 -22.79 4.01
CA LEU A 280 -10.68 -23.97 3.69
C LEU A 280 -10.63 -24.93 4.90
N PRO A 281 -11.65 -25.77 5.11
CA PRO A 281 -11.84 -26.52 6.36
C PRO A 281 -10.77 -27.59 6.63
N GLN A 282 -9.99 -27.97 5.60
CA GLN A 282 -8.93 -28.97 5.71
C GLN A 282 -7.57 -28.38 6.12
N VAL A 283 -7.46 -27.05 6.23
CA VAL A 283 -6.23 -26.38 6.68
C VAL A 283 -5.96 -26.71 8.15
N GLN A 284 -4.73 -27.14 8.43
CA GLN A 284 -4.25 -27.56 9.75
C GLN A 284 -3.34 -26.50 10.38
N LEU A 285 -3.41 -26.30 11.69
CA LEU A 285 -2.60 -25.29 12.38
C LEU A 285 -1.10 -25.61 12.28
N GLU A 286 -0.75 -26.89 12.33
CA GLU A 286 0.63 -27.41 12.32
C GLU A 286 1.37 -27.09 11.02
N GLY A 287 0.64 -26.80 9.94
CA GLY A 287 1.21 -26.39 8.66
C GLY A 287 1.49 -24.88 8.55
N MET A 288 1.08 -24.08 9.53
CA MET A 288 1.29 -22.63 9.54
C MET A 288 2.61 -22.25 10.22
N GLN A 289 3.34 -21.33 9.61
CA GLN A 289 4.56 -20.75 10.18
C GLN A 289 4.58 -19.24 9.95
N PRO A 290 5.10 -18.43 10.90
CA PRO A 290 5.27 -16.99 10.68
C PRO A 290 6.15 -16.76 9.45
N ASP A 291 5.77 -15.80 8.58
CA ASP A 291 6.51 -15.53 7.34
C ASP A 291 7.06 -14.11 7.32
N TYR A 292 6.20 -13.08 7.19
CA TYR A 292 6.62 -11.68 7.23
C TYR A 292 5.55 -10.79 7.85
N VAL A 293 5.93 -9.54 8.12
CA VAL A 293 5.05 -8.49 8.67
C VAL A 293 5.17 -7.25 7.80
N GLY A 294 4.06 -6.56 7.59
CA GLY A 294 4.02 -5.21 7.02
C GLY A 294 3.30 -4.24 7.95
N ILE A 295 3.52 -2.94 7.76
CA ILE A 295 2.88 -1.88 8.54
C ILE A 295 2.27 -0.88 7.57
N ARG A 296 0.97 -0.60 7.72
CA ARG A 296 0.25 0.34 6.86
C ARG A 296 0.30 1.75 7.47
N PRO A 297 0.61 2.79 6.68
CA PRO A 297 0.50 4.19 7.12
C PRO A 297 -0.97 4.60 7.11
N LYS A 298 -1.60 4.70 8.28
CA LYS A 298 -3.01 5.11 8.41
C LYS A 298 -3.08 6.57 8.86
N LEU A 299 -3.99 7.35 8.28
CA LEU A 299 -4.22 8.76 8.65
C LEU A 299 -5.44 8.94 9.58
N ILE A 300 -6.13 7.85 9.88
CA ILE A 300 -7.28 7.81 10.77
C ILE A 300 -7.04 6.80 11.90
N PRO A 301 -7.56 7.07 13.11
CA PRO A 301 -7.37 6.20 14.26
C PRO A 301 -8.08 4.84 14.09
N PRO A 302 -7.81 3.87 14.97
CA PRO A 302 -8.67 2.68 15.13
C PRO A 302 -10.15 3.08 15.23
N GLY A 303 -11.04 2.38 14.54
CA GLY A 303 -12.46 2.74 14.44
C GLY A 303 -12.79 3.94 13.54
N GLY A 304 -11.80 4.63 12.96
CA GLY A 304 -11.98 5.84 12.15
C GLY A 304 -12.61 5.62 10.76
N GLY A 305 -12.87 4.37 10.37
CA GLY A 305 -13.53 4.04 9.10
C GLY A 305 -12.56 3.94 7.91
N PHE A 306 -12.97 4.52 6.77
CA PHE A 306 -12.18 4.56 5.53
C PHE A 306 -11.65 5.97 5.30
N GLN A 307 -10.39 6.05 4.87
CA GLN A 307 -9.73 7.29 4.44
C GLN A 307 -9.02 6.98 3.13
N ASP A 308 -9.22 7.83 2.12
CA ASP A 308 -8.53 7.72 0.84
C ASP A 308 -7.10 8.25 0.94
N PHE A 309 -6.28 7.97 -0.08
CA PHE A 309 -4.95 8.56 -0.22
C PHE A 309 -5.02 10.09 -0.20
N VAL A 310 -4.04 10.72 0.45
CA VAL A 310 -3.96 12.17 0.54
C VAL A 310 -2.75 12.66 -0.24
N PHE A 311 -3.01 13.42 -1.31
CA PHE A 311 -2.01 14.18 -2.05
C PHE A 311 -2.11 15.64 -1.65
N ARG A 312 -1.11 16.14 -0.92
CA ARG A 312 -1.09 17.53 -0.45
C ARG A 312 0.01 18.30 -1.16
N VAL A 313 -0.30 19.52 -1.62
CA VAL A 313 0.67 20.43 -2.23
C VAL A 313 0.86 21.63 -1.33
N ASP A 314 2.09 21.83 -0.86
CA ASP A 314 2.55 23.03 -0.17
C ASP A 314 3.59 23.74 -1.05
N TYR A 315 3.93 24.99 -0.75
CA TYR A 315 4.83 25.80 -1.59
C TYR A 315 5.89 26.48 -0.73
N SER A 316 7.14 26.52 -1.20
CA SER A 316 8.22 27.23 -0.51
C SER A 316 7.94 28.73 -0.43
N SER A 317 7.28 29.28 -1.45
CA SER A 317 6.70 30.62 -1.47
C SER A 317 5.18 30.54 -1.67
N THR A 318 4.43 30.69 -0.58
CA THR A 318 2.95 30.60 -0.59
C THR A 318 2.30 31.69 -1.42
N GLU A 319 2.79 32.93 -1.35
CA GLU A 319 2.26 34.07 -2.13
C GLU A 319 2.40 33.86 -3.64
N LYS A 320 3.55 33.32 -4.06
CA LYS A 320 3.89 33.15 -5.47
C LYS A 320 3.51 31.78 -6.03
N ARG A 321 3.11 30.84 -5.17
CA ARG A 321 2.88 29.42 -5.51
C ARG A 321 4.03 28.82 -6.31
N LYS A 322 5.25 29.01 -5.82
CA LYS A 322 6.49 28.47 -6.40
C LYS A 322 7.12 27.44 -5.47
N GLY A 323 7.91 26.56 -6.07
CA GLY A 323 8.60 25.47 -5.37
C GLY A 323 7.62 24.51 -4.69
N PRO A 324 6.80 23.76 -5.46
CA PRO A 324 5.85 22.82 -4.88
C PRO A 324 6.57 21.72 -4.08
N MET A 325 6.04 21.46 -2.89
CA MET A 325 6.23 20.20 -2.18
C MET A 325 4.97 19.37 -2.32
N VAL A 326 5.07 18.17 -2.89
CA VAL A 326 3.96 17.20 -2.94
C VAL A 326 4.19 16.12 -1.88
N SER A 327 3.29 16.02 -0.91
CA SER A 327 3.30 14.95 0.09
C SER A 327 2.27 13.88 -0.25
N LEU A 328 2.72 12.63 -0.34
CA LEU A 328 1.90 11.44 -0.56
C LEU A 328 1.69 10.75 0.79
N LEU A 329 0.48 10.86 1.34
CA LEU A 329 0.19 10.43 2.70
C LEU A 329 -0.86 9.33 2.70
N GLY A 330 -0.69 8.38 3.62
CA GLY A 330 -1.64 7.28 3.78
C GLY A 330 -1.66 6.29 2.62
N ILE A 331 -0.55 6.17 1.86
CA ILE A 331 -0.43 5.25 0.73
C ILE A 331 -0.33 3.79 1.25
N GLU A 332 -1.46 3.26 1.72
CA GLU A 332 -1.64 1.84 2.04
C GLU A 332 -2.05 1.03 0.80
N SER A 333 -2.65 -0.16 0.96
CA SER A 333 -3.21 -0.90 -0.17
C SER A 333 -4.33 -0.10 -0.85
N PRO A 334 -4.35 0.03 -2.21
CA PRO A 334 -3.58 -0.72 -3.20
C PRO A 334 -2.36 0.03 -3.78
N GLY A 335 -1.54 0.68 -2.95
CA GLY A 335 -0.44 1.57 -3.33
C GLY A 335 0.57 1.00 -4.33
N LEU A 336 0.94 -0.28 -4.23
CA LEU A 336 1.80 -0.94 -5.22
C LEU A 336 1.12 -0.97 -6.60
N THR A 337 -0.13 -1.44 -6.66
CA THR A 337 -0.90 -1.55 -7.90
C THR A 337 -1.13 -0.20 -8.56
N SER A 338 -1.36 0.85 -7.77
CA SER A 338 -1.61 2.21 -8.24
C SER A 338 -0.35 3.06 -8.40
N SER A 339 0.85 2.56 -8.09
CA SER A 339 2.10 3.34 -8.02
C SER A 339 2.37 4.19 -9.27
N LEU A 340 2.28 3.58 -10.47
CA LEU A 340 2.49 4.30 -11.73
C LEU A 340 1.41 5.34 -12.00
N ALA A 341 0.15 5.01 -11.71
CA ALA A 341 -0.98 5.93 -11.90
C ALA A 341 -0.94 7.10 -10.91
N ILE A 342 -0.42 6.87 -9.69
CA ILE A 342 -0.16 7.94 -8.72
C ILE A 342 0.88 8.91 -9.27
N ALA A 343 1.96 8.41 -9.87
CA ALA A 343 2.99 9.26 -10.46
C ALA A 343 2.44 10.10 -11.63
N GLU A 344 1.68 9.49 -12.54
CA GLU A 344 1.00 10.22 -13.64
C GLU A 344 0.03 11.27 -13.10
N TYR A 345 -0.84 10.91 -12.14
CA TYR A 345 -1.76 11.86 -11.53
C TYR A 345 -1.04 13.07 -10.90
N ILE A 346 0.07 12.83 -10.21
CA ILE A 346 0.84 13.92 -9.57
C ILE A 346 1.42 14.87 -10.61
N VAL A 347 1.99 14.34 -11.69
CA VAL A 347 2.67 15.16 -12.71
C VAL A 347 1.66 15.82 -13.64
N GLU A 348 0.70 15.07 -14.17
CA GLU A 348 -0.21 15.55 -15.22
C GLU A 348 -1.40 16.34 -14.67
N ASP A 349 -1.99 15.88 -13.57
CA ASP A 349 -3.24 16.46 -13.06
C ASP A 349 -3.02 17.42 -11.88
N LEU A 350 -2.12 17.06 -10.94
CA LEU A 350 -1.95 17.82 -9.70
C LEU A 350 -1.00 19.02 -9.86
N LEU A 351 0.17 18.81 -10.47
CA LEU A 351 1.13 19.88 -10.75
C LEU A 351 0.86 20.55 -12.10
N GLY A 352 0.36 19.78 -13.07
CA GLY A 352 0.22 20.21 -14.45
C GLY A 352 1.58 20.25 -15.19
N PRO A 353 1.55 20.27 -16.53
CA PRO A 353 2.75 20.33 -17.37
C PRO A 353 3.55 21.64 -17.26
#